data_AF-A0A841I2E1-F1
#
_entry.id   AF-A0A841I2E1-F1
#
_cell.length_a   1.000
_cell.length_b   1.000
_cell.length_c   1.000
_cell.angle_alpha   90.00
_cell.angle_beta   90.00
_cell.angle_gamma   90.00
#
_symmetry.space_group_name_H-M   'P 1'
#
loop_
_entity.id
_entity.type
_entity.pdbx_description
1 polymer ?
#
loop_
_entity_poly.entity_id
_entity_poly.type
_entity_poly.pdbx_seq_one_letter_code
_entity_poly.pdbx_strand_id
1 'polypeptide(L)'
;MRYLVIEGLEGELARAEWGEHLLDLPLEWLPKDVAEGDVLRVERTRSGTLRFVRDAEEGAGRLAASREALADLNRDDPGGDIQL
;
A
#
# COMPACT_ATOMS: atom_id res chain seq x y z
N MET A 1 -3.65 14.74 -0.21
CA MET A 1 -2.49 13.99 0.33
C MET A 1 -2.01 13.03 -0.75
N ARG A 2 -0.72 12.65 -0.80
CA ARG A 2 -0.20 11.61 -1.69
C ARG A 2 0.27 10.44 -0.83
N TYR A 3 -0.15 9.23 -1.18
CA TYR A 3 0.17 8.00 -0.47
C TYR A 3 0.86 7.01 -1.41
N LEU A 4 1.69 6.14 -0.82
CA LEU A 4 2.20 4.93 -1.44
C LEU A 4 1.74 3.70 -0.67
N VAL A 5 1.61 2.57 -1.36
CA VAL A 5 1.38 1.26 -0.76
C VAL A 5 2.60 0.40 -1.02
N ILE A 6 3.11 -0.29 0.00
CA ILE A 6 4.22 -1.23 -0.18
C ILE A 6 3.67 -2.57 -0.68
N GLU A 7 4.04 -2.94 -1.90
CA GLU A 7 3.63 -4.19 -2.56
C GLU A 7 4.57 -5.35 -2.24
N GLY A 8 5.82 -5.07 -1.87
CA GLY A 8 6.78 -6.11 -1.52
C GLY A 8 8.15 -5.56 -1.12
N LEU A 9 8.92 -6.40 -0.44
CA LEU A 9 10.28 -6.10 -0.01
C LEU A 9 11.25 -7.09 -0.69
N GLU A 10 12.18 -6.58 -1.50
CA GLU A 10 13.13 -7.35 -2.30
C GLU A 10 14.56 -6.89 -1.99
N GLY A 11 15.26 -7.62 -1.11
CA GLY A 11 16.63 -7.30 -0.72
C GLY A 11 16.73 -5.94 -0.01
N GLU A 12 17.36 -4.96 -0.66
CA GLU A 12 17.52 -3.58 -0.15
C GLU A 12 16.48 -2.59 -0.71
N LEU A 13 15.52 -3.10 -1.49
CA LEU A 13 14.49 -2.30 -2.14
C LEU A 13 13.10 -2.69 -1.63
N ALA A 14 12.19 -1.73 -1.63
CA ALA A 14 10.76 -1.95 -1.50
C ALA A 14 10.09 -1.58 -2.82
N ARG A 15 9.27 -2.48 -3.36
CA ARG A 15 8.36 -2.14 -4.44
C ARG A 15 7.13 -1.47 -3.84
N ALA A 16 6.78 -0.31 -4.38
CA ALA A 16 5.67 0.49 -3.90
C ALA A 16 4.81 1.00 -5.04
N GLU A 17 3.50 0.96 -4.85
CA GLU A 17 2.51 1.53 -5.75
C GLU A 17 2.26 3.00 -5.39
N TRP A 18 2.30 3.89 -6.39
CA TRP A 18 1.91 5.28 -6.28
C TRP A 18 0.92 5.65 -7.40
N GLY A 19 -0.37 5.47 -7.14
CA GLY A 19 -1.39 5.66 -8.18
C GLY A 19 -1.26 4.57 -9.25
N GLU A 20 -1.09 4.94 -10.52
CA GLU A 20 -0.90 3.97 -11.61
C GLU A 20 0.58 3.61 -11.85
N HIS A 21 1.49 4.04 -10.97
CA HIS A 21 2.92 3.84 -11.13
C HIS A 21 3.46 2.88 -10.08
N LEU A 22 4.35 1.99 -10.52
CA LEU A 22 5.18 1.17 -9.64
C LEU A 22 6.57 1.78 -9.52
N LEU A 23 7.09 1.79 -8.30
CA LEU A 23 8.36 2.40 -7.94
C LEU A 23 9.16 1.43 -7.08
N ASP A 24 10.45 1.32 -7.36
CA ASP A 24 11.39 0.65 -6.46
C ASP A 24 12.06 1.72 -5.59
N LEU A 25 11.85 1.64 -4.27
CA LEU A 25 12.36 2.59 -3.28
C LEU A 25 13.46 1.93 -2.43
N PRO A 26 14.59 2.61 -2.16
CA PRO A 26 15.56 2.13 -1.19
C PRO A 26 14.94 1.98 0.20
N LEU A 27 15.16 0.85 0.87
CA LEU A 27 14.64 0.62 2.24
C LEU A 27 15.15 1.66 3.23
N GLU A 28 16.35 2.20 3.02
CA GLU A 28 16.93 3.27 3.85
C GLU A 28 16.09 4.57 3.86
N TRP A 29 15.21 4.77 2.87
CA TRP A 29 14.34 5.95 2.81
C TRP A 29 13.03 5.74 3.58
N LEU A 30 12.72 4.49 3.94
CA LEU A 30 11.46 4.11 4.54
C LEU A 30 11.57 4.01 6.08
N PRO A 31 10.44 4.01 6.79
CA PRO A 31 10.41 3.62 8.20
C PRO A 31 11.01 2.23 8.41
N LYS A 32 11.75 2.03 9.50
CA LYS A 32 12.50 0.77 9.75
C LYS A 32 11.61 -0.46 9.93
N ASP A 33 10.36 -0.26 10.32
CA ASP A 33 9.36 -1.29 10.61
C ASP A 33 8.33 -1.42 9.49
N VAL A 34 8.65 -0.92 8.29
CA VAL A 34 7.76 -1.04 7.12
C VAL A 34 7.59 -2.50 6.71
N ALA A 35 6.35 -2.87 6.38
CA ALA A 35 5.98 -4.20 5.91
C ALA A 35 5.20 -4.11 4.59
N GLU A 36 5.07 -5.24 3.91
CA GLU A 36 4.14 -5.40 2.79
C GLU A 36 2.70 -5.08 3.23
N GLY A 37 1.97 -4.37 2.37
CA GLY A 37 0.64 -3.84 2.64
C GLY A 37 0.62 -2.53 3.42
N ASP A 38 1.76 -2.02 3.89
CA ASP A 38 1.78 -0.73 4.59
C ASP A 38 1.49 0.44 3.65
N VAL A 39 0.68 1.37 4.16
CA VAL A 39 0.41 2.64 3.50
C VAL A 39 1.33 3.71 4.09
N LEU A 40 2.08 4.37 3.22
CA LEU A 40 2.99 5.44 3.56
C LEU A 40 2.45 6.78 3.04
N ARG A 41 2.39 7.77 3.92
CA ARG A 41 2.13 9.16 3.56
C ARG A 41 3.43 9.84 3.18
N VAL A 42 3.40 10.56 2.06
CA VAL A 42 4.55 11.34 1.57
C VAL A 42 4.47 12.75 2.13
N GLU A 43 5.47 13.14 2.93
CA GLU A 43 5.63 14.47 3.47
C GLU A 43 6.81 15.19 2.82
N ARG A 44 6.63 16.47 2.48
CA ARG A 44 7.77 17.34 2.11
C ARG A 44 8.36 17.94 3.37
N THR A 45 9.66 17.80 3.54
CA THR A 45 10.41 18.46 4.60
C THR A 45 10.68 19.92 4.22
N ARG A 46 11.07 20.74 5.22
CA ARG A 46 11.44 22.15 4.99
C ARG A 46 12.69 22.30 4.11
N SER A 47 13.54 21.28 4.01
CA SER A 47 14.70 21.26 3.13
C SER A 47 14.37 20.84 1.70
N GLY A 48 13.10 20.56 1.39
CA GLY A 48 12.67 20.12 0.07
C GLY A 48 12.87 18.61 -0.19
N THR A 49 13.35 17.86 0.80
CA THR A 49 13.41 16.39 0.73
C THR A 49 12.05 15.77 0.98
N LEU A 50 11.87 14.53 0.54
CA LEU A 50 10.68 13.72 0.86
C LEU A 50 10.95 12.87 2.09
N ARG A 51 9.94 12.72 2.93
CA ARG A 51 9.92 11.82 4.07
C ARG A 51 8.69 10.93 3.96
N PHE A 52 8.87 9.63 4.17
CA PHE A 52 7.79 8.67 4.22
C PHE A 52 7.43 8.38 5.67
N VAL A 53 6.13 8.43 5.98
CA VAL A 53 5.60 8.18 7.32
C VAL A 53 4.47 7.17 7.19
N ARG A 54 4.47 6.11 8.01
CA ARG A 54 3.39 5.13 8.01
C ARG A 54 2.08 5.77 8.46
N ASP A 55 1.00 5.47 7.73
CA ASP A 55 -0.33 5.99 8.00
C ASP A 55 -1.30 4.83 8.23
N ALA A 56 -1.41 4.40 9.49
CA ALA A 56 -2.21 3.26 9.87
C ALA A 56 -3.72 3.51 9.69
N GLU A 57 -4.18 4.75 9.82
CA GLU A 57 -5.58 5.11 9.65
C GLU A 57 -5.99 5.06 8.16
N GLU A 58 -5.18 5.63 7.26
CA GLU A 58 -5.41 5.52 5.82
C GLU A 58 -5.33 4.06 5.35
N GLY A 59 -4.39 3.28 5.90
CA GLY A 59 -4.28 1.84 5.63
C GLY A 59 -5.56 1.07 5.99
N ALA A 60 -6.12 1.33 7.17
CA ALA A 60 -7.37 0.71 7.59
C ALA A 60 -8.56 1.11 6.70
N GLY A 61 -8.61 2.38 6.26
CA GLY A 61 -9.63 2.88 5.34
C GLY A 61 -9.58 2.22 3.97
N ARG A 62 -8.38 2.09 3.37
CA ARG A 62 -8.20 1.42 2.08
C ARG A 62 -8.51 -0.08 2.14
N LEU A 63 -8.13 -0.74 3.23
CA LEU A 63 -8.48 -2.14 3.46
C LEU A 63 -10.00 -2.33 3.56
N ALA A 64 -10.70 -1.43 4.26
CA ALA A 64 -12.16 -1.47 4.35
C ALA A 64 -12.83 -1.29 2.99
N ALA A 65 -12.39 -0.31 2.19
CA ALA A 65 -12.91 -0.06 0.85
C ALA A 65 -12.64 -1.23 -0.12
N SER A 66 -11.45 -1.84 -0.04
CA SER A 66 -11.11 -3.01 -0.85
C SER A 66 -11.98 -4.23 -0.50
N ARG A 67 -12.25 -4.44 0.80
CA ARG A 67 -13.18 -5.50 1.26
C ARG A 67 -14.61 -5.26 0.79
N GLU A 68 -15.08 -4.02 0.80
CA GLU A 68 -16.40 -3.66 0.29
C GLU A 68 -16.49 -3.91 -1.22
N ALA A 69 -15.49 -3.49 -2.00
CA ALA A 69 -15.43 -3.77 -3.43
C ALA A 69 -15.39 -5.28 -3.75
N LEU A 70 -14.62 -6.08 -2.98
CA LEU A 70 -14.62 -7.53 -3.11
C LEU A 70 -15.98 -8.15 -2.73
N ALA A 71 -16.63 -7.63 -1.68
CA ALA A 71 -17.95 -8.11 -1.27
C ALA A 71 -19.03 -7.78 -2.32
N ASP A 72 -18.92 -6.64 -2.99
CA ASP A 72 -19.81 -6.27 -4.09
C ASP A 72 -19.53 -7.12 -5.34
N LEU A 73 -18.26 -7.37 -5.70
CA LEU A 73 -17.91 -8.29 -6.80
C LEU A 73 -18.43 -9.73 -6.55
N ASN A 74 -18.30 -10.23 -5.32
CA ASN A 74 -18.80 -11.55 -4.93
C ASN A 74 -20.33 -11.61 -4.83
N ARG A 75 -21.03 -10.47 -4.83
CA ARG A 75 -22.51 -10.44 -4.80
C ARG A 75 -23.12 -10.80 -6.16
N ASP A 76 -22.40 -10.53 -7.24
CA ASP A 76 -22.85 -10.76 -8.62
C ASP A 76 -22.34 -12.08 -9.22
N ASP A 77 -21.48 -12.81 -8.50
CA ASP A 77 -21.04 -14.17 -8.86
C ASP A 77 -21.20 -15.11 -7.65
N PRO A 78 -22.28 -15.91 -7.56
CA PRO A 78 -22.36 -16.98 -6.57
C PRO A 78 -21.40 -18.08 -7.00
N GLY A 79 -20.10 -17.85 -6.82
CA GLY A 79 -19.03 -18.77 -7.20
C GLY A 79 -19.31 -20.14 -6.62
N GLY A 80 -19.74 -21.05 -7.50
CA GLY A 80 -19.85 -22.47 -7.22
C GLY A 80 -18.48 -23.00 -6.81
N ASP A 81 -18.50 -23.90 -5.82
CA ASP A 81 -17.36 -24.57 -5.23
C ASP A 81 -16.21 -24.83 -6.23
N ILE A 82 -15.04 -24.24 -5.99
CA ILE A 82 -13.80 -24.84 -6.50
C ILE A 82 -13.52 -26.05 -5.60
N GLN A 83 -13.97 -27.22 -6.04
CA GLN A 83 -13.51 -28.50 -5.49
C GLN A 83 -12.07 -28.75 -5.95
N LEU A 84 -11.13 -28.73 -5.01
CA LEU A 84 -9.76 -29.23 -5.14
C LEU A 84 -9.73 -30.76 -5.25
#